data_AF-A0A383C2F7-F1
#
_entry.id   AF-A0A383C2F7-F1
#
_cell.length_a   1.000
_cell.length_b   1.000
_cell.length_c   1.000
_cell.angle_alpha   90.00
_cell.angle_beta   90.00
_cell.angle_gamma   90.00
#
_symmetry.space_group_name_H-M   'P 1'
#
loop_
_entity.id
_entity.type
_entity.pdbx_description
1 polymer ?
#
loop_
_entity_poly.entity_id
_entity_poly.type
_entity_poly.pdbx_seq_one_letter_code
_entity_poly.pdbx_strand_id
1 'polypeptide(L)'
;MISPIKVYAENGHAGQENWLRYLIHPIRAWWGDGTAQWERWAPGFEFYKNLFVLSDEIADSDVVFLPMSLNYYIKNKKLELVNDLISRAQAVNKVTYIWVDGDRQVLYDNPGCFFLKYSGYYSKSKPNELILSGDMKKDLLLEHCNGRIVAKKKNERPLIGFDGNATYPIFRLGSLILENSIKMLIHHLLHTQLVPDPVLPSLLRRKQILHQLESIDGIDTNFNIRDSFAVGTV
;
A
#
# COMPACT_ATOMS: atom_id res chain seq x y z
N MET A 1 -6.64 29.97 -1.49
CA MET A 1 -5.57 29.15 -0.87
C MET A 1 -6.24 28.24 0.14
N ILE A 2 -5.96 26.94 0.10
CA ILE A 2 -6.49 25.98 1.08
C ILE A 2 -5.64 26.15 2.34
N SER A 3 -6.28 26.40 3.49
CA SER A 3 -5.57 26.45 4.78
C SER A 3 -4.98 25.07 5.08
N PRO A 4 -3.73 24.98 5.58
CA PRO A 4 -3.13 23.70 5.92
C PRO A 4 -3.93 23.04 7.05
N ILE A 5 -4.08 21.72 6.97
CA ILE A 5 -4.75 20.90 7.98
C ILE A 5 -3.79 20.74 9.16
N LYS A 6 -4.26 21.03 10.37
CA LYS A 6 -3.52 20.78 11.61
C LYS A 6 -3.60 19.29 11.95
N VAL A 7 -2.45 18.66 12.11
CA VAL A 7 -2.33 17.22 12.33
C VAL A 7 -1.60 16.97 13.64
N TYR A 8 -2.21 16.19 14.52
CA TYR A 8 -1.48 15.60 15.65
C TYR A 8 -0.93 14.22 15.26
N ALA A 9 0.32 13.94 15.63
CA ALA A 9 0.92 12.62 15.50
C ALA A 9 1.83 12.35 16.69
N GLU A 10 1.56 11.26 17.41
CA GLU A 10 2.28 10.91 18.64
C GLU A 10 3.74 10.57 18.36
N ASN A 11 4.67 11.22 19.07
CA ASN A 11 6.08 10.89 18.97
C ASN A 11 6.42 9.66 19.85
N GLY A 12 7.50 8.94 19.53
CA GLY A 12 8.00 7.84 20.37
C GLY A 12 7.35 6.47 20.16
N HIS A 13 6.37 6.33 19.25
CA HIS A 13 5.82 5.02 18.87
C HIS A 13 6.88 4.08 18.24
N ALA A 14 7.91 4.66 17.60
CA ALA A 14 9.00 3.94 16.94
C ALA A 14 10.31 4.75 16.97
N GLY A 15 11.45 4.07 17.05
CA GLY A 15 12.77 4.68 16.86
C GLY A 15 13.03 5.06 15.40
N GLN A 16 14.00 5.96 15.19
CA GLN A 16 14.35 6.51 13.86
C GLN A 16 14.77 5.44 12.86
N GLU A 17 15.33 4.32 13.32
CA GLU A 17 15.73 3.18 12.50
C GLU A 17 14.54 2.53 11.75
N ASN A 18 13.31 2.78 12.20
CA ASN A 18 12.09 2.29 11.57
C ASN A 18 11.44 3.31 10.62
N TRP A 19 11.87 4.58 10.64
CA TRP A 19 11.15 5.67 9.98
C TRP A 19 11.15 5.54 8.46
N LEU A 20 12.31 5.27 7.86
CA LEU A 20 12.43 5.09 6.40
C LEU A 20 11.40 4.10 5.84
N ARG A 21 11.11 3.02 6.58
CA ARG A 21 10.24 1.94 6.13
C ARG A 21 8.77 2.15 6.45
N TYR A 22 8.45 2.79 7.57
CA TYR A 22 7.10 2.75 8.13
C TYR A 22 6.51 4.13 8.45
N LEU A 23 7.31 5.19 8.58
CA LEU A 23 6.80 6.52 8.89
C LEU A 23 6.00 7.05 7.69
N ILE A 24 4.76 7.46 7.93
CA ILE A 24 3.87 7.93 6.86
C ILE A 24 4.40 9.23 6.25
N HIS A 25 4.14 9.45 4.96
CA HIS A 25 4.76 10.56 4.23
C HIS A 25 4.46 11.96 4.79
N PRO A 26 3.22 12.30 5.23
CA PRO A 26 2.96 13.62 5.82
C PRO A 26 3.81 13.90 7.05
N ILE A 27 4.02 12.91 7.91
CA ILE A 27 4.83 13.05 9.15
C ILE A 27 6.32 13.03 8.81
N ARG A 28 6.73 12.19 7.87
CA ARG A 28 8.11 12.15 7.35
C ARG A 28 8.57 13.50 6.80
N ALA A 29 7.67 14.29 6.20
CA ALA A 29 8.00 15.63 5.73
C ALA A 29 8.51 16.56 6.85
N TRP A 30 8.03 16.36 8.09
CA TRP A 30 8.38 17.17 9.26
C TRP A 30 9.50 16.53 10.10
N TRP A 31 9.46 15.23 10.33
CA TRP A 31 10.43 14.52 11.20
C TRP A 31 11.67 14.02 10.46
N GLY A 32 11.59 13.89 9.13
CA GLY A 32 12.58 13.22 8.30
C GLY A 32 12.43 11.71 8.24
N ASP A 33 13.35 11.03 7.56
CA ASP A 33 13.31 9.58 7.36
C ASP A 33 14.21 8.79 8.31
N GLY A 34 14.90 9.48 9.23
CA GLY A 34 15.82 8.88 10.20
C GLY A 34 17.18 8.49 9.61
N THR A 35 17.49 8.86 8.36
CA THR A 35 18.76 8.56 7.69
C THR A 35 19.61 9.80 7.46
N ALA A 36 20.93 9.60 7.34
CA ALA A 36 21.86 10.67 6.94
C ALA A 36 21.61 11.21 5.52
N GLN A 37 20.82 10.52 4.70
CA GLN A 37 20.52 10.93 3.33
C GLN A 37 19.24 11.76 3.23
N TRP A 38 18.55 12.04 4.34
CA TRP A 38 17.26 12.73 4.33
C TRP A 38 17.29 14.04 3.54
N GLU A 39 18.35 14.85 3.70
CA GLU A 39 18.49 16.14 3.00
C GLU A 39 18.38 16.03 1.48
N ARG A 40 18.82 14.90 0.89
CA ARG A 40 18.69 14.62 -0.54
C ARG A 40 17.23 14.42 -0.96
N TRP A 41 16.41 13.84 -0.09
CA TRP A 41 15.03 13.44 -0.39
C TRP A 41 13.99 14.46 0.08
N ALA A 42 14.33 15.27 1.08
CA ALA A 42 13.45 16.27 1.70
C ALA A 42 12.72 17.18 0.68
N PRO A 43 13.35 17.69 -0.41
CA PRO A 43 12.64 18.50 -1.40
C PRO A 43 11.41 17.81 -2.01
N GLY A 44 11.43 16.48 -2.12
CA GLY A 44 10.31 15.69 -2.66
C GLY A 44 9.11 15.57 -1.71
N PHE A 45 9.22 16.06 -0.48
CA PHE A 45 8.20 16.03 0.57
C PHE A 45 7.68 17.43 0.95
N GLU A 46 8.27 18.51 0.43
CA GLU A 46 7.88 19.90 0.75
C GLU A 46 6.39 20.17 0.46
N PHE A 47 5.82 19.52 -0.55
CA PHE A 47 4.40 19.67 -0.86
C PHE A 47 3.49 19.27 0.31
N TYR A 48 3.89 18.32 1.17
CA TYR A 48 3.12 17.94 2.35
C TYR A 48 3.09 19.06 3.39
N LYS A 49 4.16 19.87 3.51
CA LYS A 49 4.20 21.00 4.45
C LYS A 49 3.23 22.12 4.07
N ASN A 50 2.88 22.22 2.78
CA ASN A 50 1.84 23.13 2.31
C ASN A 50 0.42 22.64 2.62
N LEU A 51 0.25 21.33 2.85
CA LEU A 51 -1.04 20.68 3.08
C LEU A 51 -1.30 20.41 4.57
N PHE A 52 -0.25 20.14 5.33
CA PHE A 52 -0.31 19.68 6.72
C PHE A 52 0.69 20.43 7.59
N VAL A 53 0.24 20.86 8.77
CA VAL A 53 1.08 21.43 9.83
C VAL A 53 0.91 20.61 11.10
N LEU A 54 1.97 20.40 11.87
CA LEU A 54 1.89 19.63 13.12
C LEU A 54 1.27 20.46 14.25
N SER A 55 0.46 19.77 15.06
CA SER A 55 -0.09 20.27 16.32
C SER A 55 0.56 19.52 17.49
N ASP A 56 0.85 20.23 18.57
CA ASP A 56 1.42 19.64 19.79
C ASP A 56 0.34 18.90 20.61
N GLU A 57 -0.93 19.32 20.48
CA GLU A 57 -2.05 18.77 21.22
C GLU A 57 -3.12 18.18 20.28
N ILE A 58 -3.75 17.09 20.71
CA ILE A 58 -4.87 16.46 19.98
C ILE A 58 -6.04 17.44 19.86
N ALA A 59 -6.37 18.15 20.94
CA ALA A 59 -7.51 19.06 20.99
C ALA A 59 -7.42 20.19 19.95
N ASP A 60 -6.20 20.68 19.70
CA ASP A 60 -5.90 21.78 18.78
C ASP A 60 -5.72 21.34 17.32
N SER A 61 -5.67 20.02 17.07
CA SER A 61 -5.55 19.45 15.73
C SER A 61 -6.91 19.39 15.02
N ASP A 62 -6.91 19.38 13.70
CA ASP A 62 -8.10 19.07 12.91
C ASP A 62 -8.32 17.55 12.84
N VAL A 63 -7.22 16.80 12.74
CA VAL A 63 -7.21 15.34 12.63
C VAL A 63 -5.99 14.73 13.34
N VAL A 64 -6.08 13.45 13.67
CA VAL A 64 -4.98 12.68 14.23
C VAL A 64 -4.45 11.71 13.19
N PHE A 65 -3.13 11.63 13.01
CA PHE A 65 -2.49 10.60 12.21
C PHE A 65 -1.78 9.58 13.10
N LEU A 66 -1.94 8.30 12.78
CA LEU A 66 -1.03 7.29 13.28
C LEU A 66 0.32 7.48 12.57
N PRO A 67 1.42 7.75 13.29
CA PRO A 67 2.67 8.20 12.68
C PRO A 67 3.33 7.12 11.80
N MET A 68 3.20 5.85 12.19
CA MET A 68 3.70 4.72 11.39
C MET A 68 2.53 4.02 10.68
N SER A 69 2.80 3.30 9.60
CA SER A 69 1.79 2.42 9.01
C SER A 69 1.36 1.33 9.99
N LEU A 70 0.11 0.90 9.90
CA LEU A 70 -0.47 -0.12 10.77
C LEU A 70 0.35 -1.43 10.77
N ASN A 71 1.00 -1.72 9.64
CA ASN A 71 1.90 -2.85 9.46
C ASN A 71 3.04 -2.86 10.50
N TYR A 72 3.57 -1.70 10.88
CA TYR A 72 4.57 -1.59 11.94
C TYR A 72 4.01 -2.09 13.27
N TYR A 73 2.83 -1.59 13.66
CA TYR A 73 2.22 -1.93 14.94
C TYR A 73 1.82 -3.39 15.03
N ILE A 74 1.28 -3.96 13.94
CA ILE A 74 0.98 -5.40 13.86
C ILE A 74 2.26 -6.22 14.00
N LYS A 75 3.29 -5.90 13.20
CA LYS A 75 4.56 -6.65 13.19
C LYS A 75 5.25 -6.64 14.56
N ASN A 76 5.18 -5.51 15.27
CA ASN A 76 5.85 -5.32 16.55
C ASN A 76 4.93 -5.56 17.76
N LYS A 77 3.71 -6.10 17.56
CA LYS A 77 2.73 -6.38 18.62
C LYS A 77 2.35 -5.14 19.46
N LYS A 78 2.31 -3.96 18.85
CA LYS A 78 2.02 -2.66 19.49
C LYS A 78 0.61 -2.12 19.20
N LEU A 79 -0.38 -2.99 19.00
CA LEU A 79 -1.75 -2.56 18.68
C LEU A 79 -2.43 -1.79 19.83
N GLU A 80 -2.00 -2.01 21.07
CA GLU A 80 -2.43 -1.22 22.23
C GLU A 80 -2.18 0.28 22.06
N LEU A 81 -1.04 0.68 21.48
CA LEU A 81 -0.73 2.09 21.19
C LEU A 81 -1.67 2.68 20.15
N VAL A 82 -2.10 1.87 19.19
CA VAL A 82 -3.08 2.28 18.17
C VAL A 82 -4.44 2.54 18.84
N ASN A 83 -4.89 1.60 19.67
CA ASN A 83 -6.16 1.72 20.38
C ASN A 83 -6.16 2.88 21.37
N ASP A 84 -5.05 3.11 22.08
CA ASP A 84 -4.87 4.25 22.99
C ASP A 84 -5.00 5.58 22.24
N LEU A 85 -4.25 5.75 21.15
CA LEU A 85 -4.29 6.98 20.35
C LEU A 85 -5.70 7.25 19.79
N ILE A 86 -6.39 6.21 19.29
CA ILE A 86 -7.77 6.34 18.82
C ILE A 86 -8.68 6.78 19.97
N SER A 87 -8.56 6.16 21.15
CA SER A 87 -9.41 6.46 22.30
C SER A 87 -9.22 7.91 22.78
N ARG A 88 -7.97 8.37 22.86
CA ARG A 88 -7.65 9.77 23.20
C ARG A 88 -8.17 10.76 22.16
N ALA A 89 -8.06 10.45 20.86
CA ALA A 89 -8.62 11.26 19.80
C ALA A 89 -10.15 11.39 19.92
N GLN A 90 -10.84 10.26 20.13
CA GLN A 90 -12.30 10.23 20.29
C GLN A 90 -12.78 11.01 21.52
N ALA A 91 -12.03 10.98 22.63
CA ALA A 91 -12.37 11.70 23.85
C ALA A 91 -12.48 13.22 23.65
N VAL A 92 -11.81 13.77 22.62
CA VAL A 92 -11.89 15.18 22.23
C VAL A 92 -12.52 15.39 20.85
N ASN A 93 -13.35 14.43 20.41
CA ASN A 93 -14.09 14.45 19.14
C ASN A 93 -13.22 14.61 17.89
N LYS A 94 -12.03 14.00 17.89
CA LYS A 94 -11.13 13.95 16.72
C LYS A 94 -11.14 12.55 16.09
N VAL A 95 -10.88 12.53 14.79
CA VAL A 95 -10.82 11.31 13.99
C VAL A 95 -9.36 10.95 13.72
N THR A 96 -9.02 9.67 13.90
CA THR A 96 -7.69 9.14 13.59
C THR A 96 -7.64 8.54 12.18
N TYR A 97 -6.63 8.89 11.40
CA TYR A 97 -6.34 8.29 10.10
C TYR A 97 -5.12 7.38 10.18
N ILE A 98 -5.24 6.19 9.58
CA ILE A 98 -4.27 5.11 9.69
C ILE A 98 -3.89 4.62 8.30
N TRP A 99 -2.61 4.70 7.94
CA TRP A 99 -2.11 4.13 6.70
C TRP A 99 -1.91 2.62 6.83
N VAL A 100 -2.35 1.90 5.80
CA VAL A 100 -2.08 0.47 5.63
C VAL A 100 -1.22 0.29 4.39
N ASP A 101 0.00 -0.19 4.60
CA ASP A 101 0.96 -0.40 3.52
C ASP A 101 0.79 -1.78 2.87
N GLY A 102 1.01 -1.82 1.57
CA GLY A 102 0.98 -3.05 0.78
C GLY A 102 -0.42 -3.46 0.34
N ASP A 103 -0.50 -4.68 -0.18
CA ASP A 103 -1.67 -5.29 -0.80
C ASP A 103 -2.31 -6.39 0.06
N ARG A 104 -1.71 -6.68 1.23
CA ARG A 104 -2.25 -7.67 2.16
C ARG A 104 -3.43 -7.12 2.93
N GLN A 105 -4.45 -7.96 3.05
CA GLN A 105 -5.61 -7.64 3.86
C GLN A 105 -5.23 -7.66 5.36
N VAL A 106 -5.51 -6.55 6.03
CA VAL A 106 -5.41 -6.42 7.49
C VAL A 106 -6.79 -6.70 8.10
N LEU A 107 -6.83 -7.49 9.18
CA LEU A 107 -8.06 -7.82 9.91
C LEU A 107 -8.39 -6.85 11.04
N TYR A 108 -7.41 -6.08 11.51
CA TYR A 108 -7.62 -5.06 12.53
C TYR A 108 -8.71 -4.08 12.08
N ASP A 109 -9.64 -3.80 12.99
CA ASP A 109 -10.77 -2.91 12.74
C ASP A 109 -11.04 -2.07 13.98
N ASN A 110 -11.31 -0.79 13.77
CA ASN A 110 -11.72 0.12 14.81
C ASN A 110 -12.60 1.22 14.19
N PRO A 111 -13.88 1.34 14.58
CA PRO A 111 -14.79 2.33 13.99
C PRO A 111 -14.42 3.77 14.36
N GLY A 112 -13.55 3.99 15.35
CA GLY A 112 -13.03 5.31 15.74
C GLY A 112 -11.96 5.89 14.81
N CYS A 113 -11.60 5.17 13.74
CA CYS A 113 -10.56 5.60 12.81
C CYS A 113 -10.96 5.33 11.36
N PHE A 114 -10.27 6.00 10.43
CA PHE A 114 -10.33 5.71 9.00
C PHE A 114 -9.02 5.07 8.53
N PHE A 115 -9.14 3.98 7.78
CA PHE A 115 -8.01 3.32 7.15
C PHE A 115 -7.78 3.89 5.75
N LEU A 116 -6.56 4.35 5.51
CA LEU A 116 -6.07 4.82 4.21
C LEU A 116 -5.28 3.68 3.57
N LYS A 117 -5.82 3.11 2.50
CA LYS A 117 -5.30 1.90 1.85
C LYS A 117 -4.94 2.18 0.40
N TYR A 118 -3.91 1.51 -0.12
CA TYR A 118 -3.57 1.60 -1.56
C TYR A 118 -4.41 0.66 -2.43
N SER A 119 -5.02 -0.35 -1.83
CA SER A 119 -5.87 -1.31 -2.54
C SER A 119 -6.88 -1.97 -1.59
N GLY A 120 -7.89 -2.60 -2.17
CA GLY A 120 -8.93 -3.32 -1.43
C GLY A 120 -9.92 -4.00 -2.35
N TYR A 121 -10.66 -4.96 -1.82
CA TYR A 121 -11.78 -5.59 -2.51
C TYR A 121 -13.06 -4.82 -2.23
N TYR A 122 -13.73 -4.32 -3.26
CA TYR A 122 -15.01 -3.60 -3.10
C TYR A 122 -16.06 -4.44 -2.34
N SER A 123 -16.12 -5.76 -2.60
CA SER A 123 -17.03 -6.67 -1.90
C SER A 123 -16.74 -6.84 -0.40
N LYS A 124 -15.60 -6.34 0.09
CA LYS A 124 -15.18 -6.40 1.49
C LYS A 124 -14.87 -5.01 2.07
N SER A 125 -15.19 -3.93 1.35
CA SER A 125 -14.91 -2.58 1.82
C SER A 125 -15.76 -2.25 3.03
N LYS A 126 -15.17 -1.59 4.02
CA LYS A 126 -15.89 -1.07 5.19
C LYS A 126 -16.12 0.43 5.06
N PRO A 127 -17.13 1.01 5.74
CA PRO A 127 -17.41 2.44 5.68
C PRO A 127 -16.25 3.34 6.14
N ASN A 128 -15.38 2.80 7.00
CA ASN A 128 -14.20 3.48 7.52
C ASN A 128 -12.92 3.17 6.71
N GLU A 129 -13.04 2.78 5.44
CA GLU A 129 -11.89 2.58 4.55
C GLU A 129 -11.93 3.58 3.39
N LEU A 130 -10.78 4.19 3.11
CA LEU A 130 -10.57 5.05 1.95
C LEU A 130 -9.46 4.45 1.09
N ILE A 131 -9.76 4.21 -0.19
CA ILE A 131 -8.74 3.82 -1.16
C ILE A 131 -8.06 5.08 -1.68
N LEU A 132 -6.77 5.23 -1.39
CA LEU A 132 -5.95 6.31 -1.90
C LEU A 132 -5.77 6.16 -3.40
N SER A 133 -5.94 7.27 -4.14
CA SER A 133 -5.46 7.35 -5.50
C SER A 133 -3.94 7.12 -5.52
N GLY A 134 -3.42 6.45 -6.55
CA GLY A 134 -1.98 6.30 -6.73
C GLY A 134 -1.26 7.65 -6.62
N ASP A 135 -0.07 7.66 -6.03
CA ASP A 135 0.74 8.88 -5.80
C ASP A 135 1.24 9.45 -7.13
N MET A 136 0.36 10.16 -7.81
CA MET A 136 0.63 10.85 -9.05
C MET A 136 0.96 12.29 -8.71
N LYS A 137 2.24 12.54 -8.41
CA LYS A 137 2.76 13.90 -8.15
C LYS A 137 2.55 14.85 -9.34
N LYS A 138 2.35 14.29 -10.53
CA LYS A 138 2.15 15.00 -11.79
C LYS A 138 1.06 14.32 -12.62
N ASP A 139 0.41 15.11 -13.44
CA ASP A 139 -0.46 14.60 -14.49
C ASP A 139 0.40 13.99 -15.62
N LEU A 140 0.37 12.65 -15.75
CA LEU A 140 1.12 11.94 -16.79
C LEU A 140 0.63 12.28 -18.21
N LEU A 141 -0.63 12.66 -18.38
CA LEU A 141 -1.15 13.11 -19.68
C LEU A 141 -0.53 14.46 -20.03
N LEU A 142 -0.39 15.36 -19.06
CA LEU A 142 0.30 16.63 -19.25
C LEU A 142 1.78 16.41 -19.55
N GLU A 143 2.47 15.58 -18.76
CA GLU A 143 3.92 15.36 -18.85
C GLU A 143 4.35 14.62 -20.11
N HIS A 144 3.60 13.60 -20.54
CA HIS A 144 4.01 12.73 -21.66
C HIS A 144 3.19 12.94 -22.94
N CYS A 145 2.03 13.61 -22.85
CA CYS A 145 1.12 13.78 -23.99
C CYS A 145 0.65 15.23 -24.18
N ASN A 146 1.31 16.21 -23.56
CA ASN A 146 0.95 17.64 -23.64
C ASN A 146 -0.55 17.91 -23.32
N GLY A 147 -1.12 17.13 -22.40
CA GLY A 147 -2.52 17.24 -21.99
C GLY A 147 -3.52 16.74 -23.03
N ARG A 148 -3.07 16.08 -24.11
CA ARG A 148 -3.92 15.61 -25.21
C ARG A 148 -3.93 14.09 -25.27
N ILE A 149 -5.13 13.52 -25.29
CA ILE A 149 -5.30 12.08 -25.50
C ILE A 149 -4.93 11.77 -26.95
N VAL A 150 -3.88 10.97 -27.15
CA VAL A 150 -3.49 10.47 -28.47
C VAL A 150 -4.15 9.11 -28.66
N ALA A 151 -5.22 9.07 -29.45
CA ALA A 151 -5.89 7.82 -29.79
C ALA A 151 -4.98 6.95 -30.66
N LYS A 152 -4.70 5.73 -30.22
CA LYS A 152 -3.96 4.74 -31.02
C LYS A 152 -4.90 4.08 -32.03
N LYS A 153 -4.45 3.93 -33.28
CA LYS A 153 -5.14 3.10 -34.27
C LYS A 153 -5.14 1.64 -33.76
N LYS A 154 -6.32 1.03 -33.69
CA LYS A 154 -6.46 -0.38 -33.30
C LYS A 154 -6.08 -1.28 -34.47
N ASN A 155 -5.51 -2.44 -34.15
CA ASN A 155 -5.24 -3.50 -35.12
C ASN A 155 -6.56 -4.14 -35.58
N GLU A 156 -6.54 -4.82 -36.74
CA GLU A 156 -7.69 -5.58 -37.24
C GLU A 156 -8.04 -6.75 -36.31
N ARG A 157 -7.03 -7.48 -35.85
CA ARG A 157 -7.14 -8.50 -34.80
C ARG A 157 -6.73 -7.90 -33.45
N PRO A 158 -7.48 -8.17 -32.36
CA PRO A 158 -7.08 -7.77 -31.02
C PRO A 158 -5.73 -8.38 -30.64
N LEU A 159 -4.79 -7.54 -30.20
CA LEU A 159 -3.50 -7.98 -29.68
C LEU A 159 -3.52 -7.90 -28.15
N ILE A 160 -3.34 -9.03 -27.48
CA ILE A 160 -3.25 -9.10 -26.01
C ILE A 160 -1.80 -9.20 -25.59
N GLY A 161 -1.34 -8.21 -24.82
CA GLY A 161 -0.01 -8.20 -24.23
C GLY A 161 0.00 -8.75 -22.80
N PHE A 162 1.08 -9.43 -22.43
CA PHE A 162 1.38 -9.77 -21.03
C PHE A 162 2.87 -9.55 -20.79
N ASP A 163 3.23 -8.91 -19.69
CA ASP A 163 4.62 -8.74 -19.27
C ASP A 163 4.71 -8.98 -17.76
N GLY A 164 5.38 -10.07 -17.37
CA GLY A 164 5.54 -10.40 -15.95
C GLY A 164 5.72 -11.89 -15.68
N ASN A 165 5.61 -12.25 -14.40
CA ASN A 165 5.83 -13.64 -13.99
C ASN A 165 4.55 -14.48 -14.13
N ALA A 166 4.64 -15.57 -14.88
CA ALA A 166 3.60 -16.58 -15.00
C ALA A 166 4.12 -18.02 -14.76
N THR A 167 5.40 -18.20 -14.44
CA THR A 167 6.01 -19.52 -14.29
C THR A 167 7.04 -19.55 -13.19
N TYR A 168 7.11 -20.66 -12.45
CA TYR A 168 8.20 -20.94 -11.53
C TYR A 168 8.84 -22.29 -11.82
N PRO A 169 10.15 -22.44 -11.55
CA PRO A 169 10.75 -23.75 -11.36
C PRO A 169 9.98 -24.54 -10.30
N ILE A 170 9.79 -25.84 -10.54
CA ILE A 170 8.95 -26.72 -9.70
C ILE A 170 9.36 -26.64 -8.22
N PHE A 171 10.66 -26.62 -7.93
CA PHE A 171 11.17 -26.51 -6.56
C PHE A 171 10.79 -25.18 -5.89
N ARG A 172 10.88 -24.05 -6.61
CA ARG A 172 10.46 -22.73 -6.09
C ARG A 172 8.96 -22.71 -5.84
N LEU A 173 8.18 -23.26 -6.76
CA LEU A 173 6.73 -23.37 -6.59
C LEU A 173 6.37 -24.21 -5.35
N GLY A 174 7.01 -25.38 -5.19
CA GLY A 174 6.81 -26.24 -4.03
C GLY A 174 7.16 -25.53 -2.72
N SER A 175 8.29 -24.82 -2.69
CA SER A 175 8.69 -24.03 -1.50
C SER A 175 7.69 -22.92 -1.16
N LEU A 176 7.16 -22.22 -2.17
CA LEU A 176 6.18 -21.16 -1.97
C LEU A 176 4.84 -21.71 -1.47
N ILE A 177 4.37 -22.83 -2.04
CA ILE A 177 3.14 -23.50 -1.58
C ILE A 177 3.31 -23.94 -0.11
N LEU A 178 4.46 -24.51 0.25
CA LEU A 178 4.75 -24.92 1.61
C LEU A 178 4.76 -23.72 2.56
N GLU A 179 5.47 -22.65 2.20
CA GLU A 179 5.53 -21.41 2.99
C GLU A 179 4.13 -20.80 3.20
N ASN A 180 3.32 -20.71 2.15
CA ASN A 180 1.96 -20.20 2.24
C ASN A 180 1.07 -21.13 3.08
N SER A 181 1.24 -22.44 2.97
CA SER A 181 0.51 -23.43 3.81
C SER A 181 0.84 -23.25 5.29
N ILE A 182 2.12 -23.10 5.63
CA ILE A 182 2.56 -22.86 7.02
C ILE A 182 1.99 -21.54 7.53
N LYS A 183 2.08 -20.46 6.75
CA LYS A 183 1.51 -19.15 7.13
C LYS A 183 0.00 -19.22 7.32
N MET A 184 -0.72 -19.95 6.45
CA MET A 184 -2.16 -20.17 6.56
C MET A 184 -2.50 -20.94 7.84
N LEU A 185 -1.76 -22.01 8.15
CA LEU A 185 -1.93 -22.78 9.38
C LEU A 185 -1.68 -21.91 10.62
N ILE A 186 -0.58 -21.16 10.64
CA ILE A 186 -0.25 -20.23 11.73
C ILE A 186 -1.36 -19.18 11.88
N HIS A 187 -1.84 -18.61 10.78
CA HIS A 187 -2.95 -17.66 10.80
C HIS A 187 -4.21 -18.26 11.40
N HIS A 188 -4.55 -19.50 11.03
CA HIS A 188 -5.72 -20.19 11.56
C HIS A 188 -5.59 -20.52 13.06
N LEU A 189 -4.40 -20.92 13.50
CA LEU A 189 -4.14 -21.26 14.91
C LEU A 189 -4.03 -20.03 15.80
N LEU A 190 -3.35 -18.98 15.34
CA LEU A 190 -3.00 -17.80 16.14
C LEU A 190 -3.84 -16.55 15.84
N HIS A 191 -4.79 -16.63 14.90
CA HIS A 191 -5.65 -15.51 14.50
C HIS A 191 -4.85 -14.23 14.19
N THR A 192 -3.81 -14.37 13.36
CA THR A 192 -2.91 -13.26 13.05
C THR A 192 -3.63 -12.14 12.30
N GLN A 193 -3.16 -10.89 12.46
CA GLN A 193 -3.84 -9.71 11.91
C GLN A 193 -3.62 -9.49 10.41
N LEU A 194 -2.61 -10.14 9.82
CA LEU A 194 -2.35 -10.11 8.38
C LEU A 194 -2.86 -11.40 7.76
N VAL A 195 -3.79 -11.28 6.82
CA VAL A 195 -4.28 -12.42 6.05
C VAL A 195 -3.13 -12.91 5.16
N PRO A 196 -2.77 -14.20 5.25
CA PRO A 196 -1.70 -14.75 4.42
C PRO A 196 -2.13 -14.89 2.97
N ASP A 197 -1.14 -14.95 2.09
CA ASP A 197 -1.37 -15.22 0.66
C ASP A 197 -2.02 -16.60 0.46
N PRO A 198 -2.83 -16.80 -0.60
CA PRO A 198 -3.42 -18.09 -0.89
C PRO A 198 -2.36 -19.20 -1.00
N VAL A 199 -2.71 -20.40 -0.52
CA VAL A 199 -1.83 -21.59 -0.58
C VAL A 199 -1.37 -21.85 -2.01
N LEU A 200 -2.31 -21.81 -2.96
CA LEU A 200 -2.00 -21.88 -4.39
C LEU A 200 -1.71 -20.46 -4.92
N PRO A 201 -0.48 -20.19 -5.39
CA PRO A 201 -0.11 -18.87 -5.88
C PRO A 201 -0.95 -18.46 -7.09
N SER A 202 -1.31 -17.18 -7.16
CA SER A 202 -2.10 -16.61 -8.25
C SER A 202 -1.44 -16.76 -9.64
N LEU A 203 -0.12 -16.95 -9.69
CA LEU A 203 0.62 -17.22 -10.93
C LEU A 203 0.18 -18.50 -11.64
N LEU A 204 -0.30 -19.52 -10.92
CA LEU A 204 -0.75 -20.78 -11.54
C LEU A 204 -2.01 -20.54 -12.38
N ARG A 205 -2.96 -19.80 -11.80
CA ARG A 205 -4.16 -19.37 -12.51
C ARG A 205 -3.82 -18.44 -13.67
N ARG A 206 -2.85 -17.54 -13.48
CA ARG A 206 -2.34 -16.68 -14.55
C ARG A 206 -1.79 -17.50 -15.72
N LYS A 207 -0.95 -18.50 -15.46
CA LYS A 207 -0.41 -19.41 -16.50
C LYS A 207 -1.53 -20.07 -17.29
N GLN A 208 -2.55 -20.59 -16.61
CA GLN A 208 -3.70 -21.22 -17.25
C GLN A 208 -4.46 -20.24 -18.16
N ILE A 209 -4.69 -19.01 -17.68
CA ILE A 209 -5.37 -17.97 -18.48
C ILE A 209 -4.55 -17.61 -19.71
N LEU A 210 -3.24 -17.40 -19.57
CA LEU A 210 -2.38 -17.09 -20.72
C LEU A 210 -2.41 -18.22 -21.76
N HIS A 211 -2.33 -19.48 -21.34
CA HIS A 211 -2.41 -20.61 -22.26
C HIS A 211 -3.77 -20.73 -22.96
N GLN A 212 -4.86 -20.40 -22.26
CA GLN A 212 -6.19 -20.32 -22.87
C GLN A 212 -6.28 -19.17 -23.89
N LEU A 213 -5.65 -18.03 -23.61
CA LEU A 213 -5.64 -16.91 -24.56
C LEU A 213 -4.82 -17.22 -25.82
N GLU A 214 -3.73 -17.96 -25.71
CA GLU A 214 -2.93 -18.39 -26.87
C GLU A 214 -3.69 -19.34 -27.81
N SER A 215 -4.69 -20.07 -27.31
CA SER A 215 -5.42 -21.06 -28.11
C SER A 215 -6.71 -20.54 -28.75
N ILE A 216 -7.13 -19.30 -28.45
CA ILE A 216 -8.32 -18.69 -29.03
C ILE A 216 -8.01 -18.19 -30.45
N ASP A 217 -8.76 -18.67 -31.43
CA ASP A 217 -8.72 -18.09 -32.78
C ASP A 217 -9.36 -16.70 -32.82
N GLY A 218 -8.85 -15.84 -33.68
CA GLY A 218 -9.31 -14.46 -33.85
C GLY A 218 -8.63 -13.43 -32.93
N ILE A 219 -7.70 -13.83 -32.06
CA ILE A 219 -6.84 -12.92 -31.30
C ILE A 219 -5.37 -13.22 -31.57
N ASP A 220 -4.53 -12.20 -31.38
CA ASP A 220 -3.08 -12.32 -31.41
C ASP A 220 -2.56 -12.09 -29.99
N THR A 221 -1.51 -12.81 -29.58
CA THR A 221 -0.89 -12.67 -28.26
C THR A 221 0.57 -12.20 -28.37
N ASN A 222 1.00 -11.38 -27.41
CA ASN A 222 2.39 -10.97 -27.24
C ASN A 222 2.77 -11.06 -25.75
N PHE A 223 3.17 -12.25 -25.33
CA PHE A 223 3.45 -12.56 -23.93
C PHE A 223 4.95 -12.62 -23.67
N ASN A 224 5.43 -11.74 -22.81
CA ASN A 224 6.77 -11.73 -22.25
C ASN A 224 6.74 -12.32 -20.83
N ILE A 225 6.91 -13.64 -20.74
CA ILE A 225 6.93 -14.34 -19.45
C ILE A 225 8.34 -14.28 -18.86
N ARG A 226 8.45 -13.67 -17.67
CA ARG A 226 9.72 -13.48 -16.97
C ARG A 226 9.82 -14.34 -15.72
N ASP A 227 11.05 -14.67 -15.35
CA ASP A 227 11.34 -15.38 -14.10
C ASP A 227 11.34 -14.46 -12.86
N SER A 228 11.40 -13.13 -13.07
CA SER A 228 11.41 -12.12 -12.01
C SER A 228 10.35 -11.03 -12.24
N PHE A 229 10.01 -10.30 -11.17
CA PHE A 229 9.04 -9.21 -11.21
C PHE A 229 9.57 -7.99 -11.98
N ALA A 230 10.84 -7.64 -11.80
CA ALA A 230 11.51 -6.55 -12.51
C ALA A 230 12.89 -6.98 -13.02
N VAL A 231 13.37 -6.32 -14.06
CA VAL A 231 14.76 -6.47 -14.54
C VAL A 231 15.69 -5.98 -13.44
N GLY A 232 16.62 -6.82 -12.99
CA GLY A 232 17.59 -6.49 -11.94
C GLY A 232 17.18 -6.82 -10.50
N THR A 233 15.97 -7.34 -10.27
CA THR A 233 15.59 -7.93 -8.97
C THR A 233 15.82 -9.44 -9.05
N VAL A 234 16.94 -9.93 -8.50
CA VAL A 234 17.24 -11.35 -8.25
C VAL A 234 17.27 -11.57 -6.74
#